data_AF-A0A3M9ZNU9-F1
#
_entry.id   AF-A0A3M9ZNU9-F1
#
_cell.length_a   1.000
_cell.length_b   1.000
_cell.length_c   1.000
_cell.angle_alpha   90.00
_cell.angle_beta   90.00
_cell.angle_gamma   90.00
#
_symmetry.space_group_name_H-M   'P 1'
#
loop_
_entity.id
_entity.type
_entity.pdbx_description
1 polymer ?
#
loop_
_entity_poly.entity_id
_entity_poly.type
_entity_poly.pdbx_seq_one_letter_code
_entity_poly.pdbx_strand_id
1 'polypeptide(L)'
;MRTLALNEIARESTEHLSMLDTRISRITLTEKNRNVTISCYDGITPSEVGSLSGGEQVCVALALRLGIASLLGDGDPSYVILDEPTAHLDETHKRALARVLTSLSETSEGRAPTQFIMITHDKEIFEEVPVERVYMFEPSKNGTVVSEITRDA
;
A
#
# COMPACT_ATOMS: atom_id res chain seq x y z
N MET A 1 -17.66 -3.62 -20.26
CA MET A 1 -17.38 -4.01 -18.86
C MET A 1 -15.91 -3.84 -18.49
N ARG A 2 -14.93 -4.42 -19.22
CA ARG A 2 -13.50 -4.36 -18.84
C ARG A 2 -12.89 -2.94 -18.81
N THR A 3 -13.17 -2.10 -19.81
CA THR A 3 -12.68 -0.70 -19.84
C THR A 3 -13.23 0.14 -18.70
N LEU A 4 -14.50 -0.10 -18.29
CA LEU A 4 -15.10 0.60 -17.14
C LEU A 4 -14.37 0.24 -15.85
N ALA A 5 -14.10 -1.05 -15.62
CA ALA A 5 -13.34 -1.50 -14.46
C ALA A 5 -11.92 -0.89 -14.42
N LEU A 6 -11.21 -0.82 -15.56
CA LEU A 6 -9.88 -0.20 -15.60
C LEU A 6 -9.91 1.30 -15.31
N ASN A 7 -10.91 2.02 -15.83
CA ASN A 7 -11.08 3.44 -15.54
C ASN A 7 -11.40 3.65 -14.05
N GLU A 8 -12.23 2.78 -13.47
CA GLU A 8 -12.60 2.88 -12.06
C GLU A 8 -11.41 2.57 -11.13
N ILE A 9 -10.66 1.50 -11.42
CA ILE A 9 -9.40 1.21 -10.70
C ILE A 9 -8.45 2.39 -10.82
N ALA A 10 -8.28 2.97 -12.01
CA ALA A 10 -7.40 4.11 -12.21
C ALA A 10 -7.84 5.35 -11.41
N ARG A 11 -9.16 5.61 -11.34
CA ARG A 11 -9.75 6.70 -10.56
C ARG A 11 -9.48 6.49 -9.07
N GLU A 12 -9.89 5.35 -8.52
CA GLU A 12 -9.71 5.02 -7.11
C GLU A 12 -8.22 5.01 -6.72
N SER A 13 -7.36 4.45 -7.57
CA SER A 13 -5.90 4.47 -7.34
C SER A 13 -5.34 5.88 -7.32
N THR A 14 -5.85 6.77 -8.18
CA THR A 14 -5.43 8.18 -8.20
C THR A 14 -5.90 8.91 -6.94
N GLU A 15 -7.10 8.61 -6.45
CA GLU A 15 -7.61 9.16 -5.19
C GLU A 15 -6.76 8.71 -4.00
N HIS A 16 -6.43 7.41 -3.92
CA HIS A 16 -5.53 6.90 -2.88
C HIS A 16 -4.12 7.49 -2.98
N LEU A 17 -3.59 7.71 -4.19
CA LEU A 17 -2.29 8.37 -4.38
C LEU A 17 -2.23 9.77 -3.77
N SER A 18 -3.34 10.52 -3.79
CA SER A 18 -3.40 11.89 -3.25
C SER A 18 -3.15 11.94 -1.73
N MET A 19 -3.33 10.81 -1.05
CA MET A 19 -3.07 10.65 0.39
C MET A 19 -1.63 10.25 0.67
N LEU A 20 -0.86 9.91 -0.37
CA LEU A 20 0.51 9.45 -0.24
C LEU A 20 1.48 10.60 -0.51
N ASP A 21 2.60 10.62 0.21
CA ASP A 21 3.69 11.58 -0.01
C ASP A 21 4.43 11.25 -1.32
N THR A 22 3.86 11.67 -2.45
CA THR A 22 4.40 11.44 -3.79
C THR A 22 4.04 12.58 -4.75
N ARG A 23 4.90 12.78 -5.75
CA ARG A 23 4.67 13.76 -6.83
C ARG A 23 3.72 13.25 -7.92
N ILE A 24 3.42 11.94 -7.90
CA ILE A 24 2.56 11.34 -8.91
C ILE A 24 1.13 11.80 -8.66
N SER A 25 0.60 12.60 -9.58
CA SER A 25 -0.72 13.19 -9.47
C SER A 25 -1.83 12.33 -10.08
N ARG A 26 -1.47 11.36 -10.93
CA ARG A 26 -2.47 10.51 -11.61
C ARG A 26 -1.90 9.18 -12.10
N ILE A 27 -2.71 8.13 -12.00
CA ILE A 27 -2.49 6.84 -12.66
C ILE A 27 -3.54 6.67 -13.76
N THR A 28 -3.11 6.13 -14.90
CA THR A 28 -4.04 5.64 -15.94
C THR A 28 -3.71 4.20 -16.30
N LEU A 29 -4.75 3.41 -16.56
CA LEU A 29 -4.65 2.04 -17.00
C LEU A 29 -5.16 1.94 -18.44
N THR A 30 -4.32 1.45 -19.34
CA THR A 30 -4.70 1.21 -20.74
C THR A 30 -4.53 -0.25 -21.09
N GLU A 31 -5.42 -0.79 -21.93
CA GLU A 31 -5.34 -2.19 -22.36
C GLU A 31 -5.00 -2.26 -23.85
N LYS A 32 -3.96 -3.04 -24.19
CA LYS A 32 -3.63 -3.39 -25.58
C LYS A 32 -3.21 -4.86 -25.64
N ASN A 33 -3.81 -5.63 -26.55
CA ASN A 33 -3.50 -7.06 -26.73
C ASN A 33 -3.56 -7.87 -25.43
N ARG A 34 -4.56 -7.61 -24.57
CA ARG A 34 -4.73 -8.20 -23.22
C ARG A 34 -3.66 -7.84 -22.19
N ASN A 35 -2.70 -6.99 -22.54
CA ASN A 35 -1.75 -6.41 -21.59
C ASN A 35 -2.29 -5.09 -21.06
N VAL A 36 -2.22 -4.92 -19.75
CA VAL A 36 -2.55 -3.65 -19.08
C VAL A 36 -1.26 -2.86 -18.86
N THR A 37 -1.22 -1.65 -19.38
CA THR A 37 -0.12 -0.71 -19.19
C THR A 37 -0.51 0.32 -18.13
N ILE A 38 0.36 0.50 -17.15
CA ILE A 38 0.23 1.50 -16.09
C ILE A 38 1.07 2.71 -16.50
N SER A 39 0.43 3.87 -16.61
CA SER A 39 1.12 5.15 -16.84
C SER A 39 0.89 6.07 -15.66
N CYS A 40 1.97 6.65 -15.16
CA CYS A 40 1.98 7.56 -14.01
C CYS A 40 2.29 8.97 -14.50
N TYR A 41 1.64 9.98 -13.93
CA TYR A 41 1.83 11.38 -14.33
C TYR A 41 2.37 12.21 -13.15
N ASP A 42 3.46 12.94 -13.40
CA ASP A 42 3.92 14.08 -12.59
C ASP A 42 3.74 15.33 -13.46
N GLY A 43 2.53 15.89 -13.45
CA GLY A 43 2.10 16.93 -14.40
C GLY A 43 1.52 16.36 -15.70
N ILE A 44 2.06 16.76 -16.86
CA ILE A 44 1.47 16.45 -18.17
C ILE A 44 2.12 15.21 -18.82
N THR A 45 3.39 14.94 -18.51
CA THR A 45 4.16 13.87 -19.16
C THR A 45 3.92 12.52 -18.45
N PRO A 46 3.54 11.47 -19.20
CA PRO A 46 3.46 10.14 -18.64
C PRO A 46 4.85 9.51 -18.49
N SER A 47 5.03 8.79 -17.40
CA SER A 47 6.19 7.94 -17.11
C SER A 47 5.73 6.52 -16.85
N GLU A 48 6.56 5.55 -17.24
CA GLU A 48 6.33 4.15 -16.89
C GLU A 48 6.75 3.88 -15.45
N VAL A 49 6.09 2.92 -14.79
CA VAL A 49 6.37 2.57 -13.38
C VAL A 49 7.85 2.28 -13.15
N GLY A 50 8.51 1.58 -14.09
CA GLY A 50 9.93 1.24 -13.98
C GLY A 50 10.90 2.43 -14.01
N SER A 51 10.43 3.62 -14.41
CA SER A 51 11.23 4.86 -14.40
C SER A 51 11.09 5.69 -13.12
N LEU A 52 10.16 5.31 -12.24
CA LEU A 52 9.93 5.97 -10.96
C LEU A 52 11.00 5.58 -9.94
N SER A 53 11.23 6.44 -8.94
CA SER A 53 12.02 6.04 -7.77
C SER A 53 11.33 4.88 -7.04
N GLY A 54 12.08 4.03 -6.34
CA GLY A 54 11.44 2.87 -5.71
C GLY A 54 10.40 3.23 -4.64
N GLY A 55 10.54 4.38 -3.96
CA GLY A 55 9.49 4.89 -3.08
C GLY A 55 8.21 5.26 -3.84
N GLU A 56 8.32 5.93 -4.99
CA GLU A 56 7.19 6.22 -5.87
C GLU A 56 6.57 4.93 -6.45
N GLN A 57 7.38 3.92 -6.77
CA GLN A 57 6.88 2.61 -7.20
C GLN A 57 6.04 1.93 -6.11
N VAL A 58 6.47 2.00 -4.84
CA VAL A 58 5.71 1.50 -3.69
C VAL A 58 4.38 2.25 -3.56
N CYS A 59 4.38 3.59 -3.65
CA CYS A 59 3.15 4.38 -3.61
C CYS A 59 2.15 3.95 -4.70
N VAL A 60 2.62 3.84 -5.95
CA VAL A 60 1.78 3.42 -7.09
C VAL A 60 1.27 1.99 -6.90
N ALA A 61 2.13 1.07 -6.46
CA ALA A 61 1.77 -0.33 -6.28
C ALA A 61 0.73 -0.54 -5.17
N LEU A 62 0.80 0.24 -4.08
CA LEU A 62 -0.19 0.20 -3.02
C LEU A 62 -1.49 0.87 -3.45
N ALA A 63 -1.41 2.06 -4.06
CA ALA A 63 -2.58 2.77 -4.55
C ALA A 63 -3.39 1.93 -5.55
N LEU A 64 -2.72 1.19 -6.45
CA LEU A 64 -3.37 0.22 -7.33
C LEU A 64 -4.08 -0.91 -6.59
N ARG A 65 -3.46 -1.46 -5.54
CA ARG A 65 -4.08 -2.51 -4.72
C ARG A 65 -5.32 -1.99 -4.01
N LEU A 66 -5.25 -0.78 -3.45
CA LEU A 66 -6.39 -0.12 -2.81
C LEU A 66 -7.49 0.18 -3.82
N GLY A 67 -7.15 0.70 -5.01
CA GLY A 67 -8.14 0.96 -6.05
C GLY A 67 -8.84 -0.31 -6.56
N ILE A 68 -8.12 -1.42 -6.65
CA ILE A 68 -8.73 -2.73 -6.94
C ILE A 68 -9.64 -3.17 -5.78
N ALA A 69 -9.18 -3.03 -4.53
CA ALA A 69 -9.98 -3.36 -3.36
C ALA A 69 -11.26 -2.52 -3.30
N SER A 70 -11.19 -1.22 -3.56
CA SER A 70 -12.34 -0.32 -3.56
C SER A 70 -13.39 -0.71 -4.60
N LEU A 71 -12.95 -1.09 -5.80
CA LEU A 71 -13.85 -1.60 -6.84
C LEU A 71 -14.54 -2.91 -6.44
N LEU A 72 -13.82 -3.81 -5.76
CA LEU A 72 -14.35 -5.13 -5.35
C LEU A 72 -15.20 -5.06 -4.07
N GLY A 73 -14.94 -4.08 -3.20
CA GLY A 73 -15.47 -3.97 -1.85
C GLY A 73 -16.63 -2.97 -1.67
N ASP A 74 -17.13 -2.38 -2.76
CA ASP A 74 -18.15 -1.32 -2.74
C ASP A 74 -17.72 -0.09 -1.91
N GLY A 75 -16.50 0.37 -2.15
CA GLY A 75 -15.88 1.49 -1.43
C GLY A 75 -14.63 1.08 -0.66
N ASP A 76 -14.13 1.99 0.17
CA ASP A 76 -12.80 1.82 0.76
C ASP A 76 -12.68 0.65 1.73
N PRO A 77 -11.57 -0.09 1.66
CA PRO A 77 -11.37 -1.22 2.55
C PRO A 77 -11.24 -0.73 3.99
N SER A 78 -12.10 -1.22 4.89
CA SER A 78 -12.00 -0.90 6.32
C SER A 78 -10.73 -1.50 6.96
N TYR A 79 -10.20 -2.57 6.37
CA TYR A 79 -8.93 -3.17 6.77
C TYR A 79 -8.18 -3.79 5.58
N VAL A 80 -6.86 -3.85 5.68
CA VAL A 80 -5.95 -4.41 4.68
C VAL A 80 -4.94 -5.32 5.37
N ILE A 81 -4.78 -6.54 4.87
CA ILE A 81 -3.76 -7.49 5.34
C ILE A 81 -2.60 -7.49 4.33
N LEU A 82 -1.39 -7.29 4.84
CA LEU A 82 -0.15 -7.27 4.08
C LEU A 82 0.74 -8.43 4.52
N ASP A 83 0.94 -9.40 3.63
CA ASP A 83 1.82 -10.54 3.87
C ASP A 83 3.20 -10.28 3.27
N GLU A 84 4.20 -10.20 4.13
CA GLU A 84 5.61 -9.87 3.84
C GLU A 84 5.80 -8.63 2.93
N PRO A 85 5.20 -7.47 3.25
CA PRO A 85 5.27 -6.29 2.37
C PRO A 85 6.66 -5.64 2.29
N THR A 86 7.56 -6.01 3.20
CA THR A 86 8.97 -5.57 3.24
C THR A 86 9.90 -6.47 2.43
N ALA A 87 9.40 -7.59 1.88
CA ALA A 87 10.24 -8.55 1.17
C ALA A 87 10.92 -7.89 -0.05
N HIS A 88 12.24 -8.05 -0.13
CA HIS A 88 13.10 -7.49 -1.19
C HIS A 88 13.13 -5.95 -1.23
N LEU A 89 12.65 -5.25 -0.21
CA LEU A 89 12.77 -3.80 -0.09
C LEU A 89 14.10 -3.44 0.56
N ASP A 90 14.78 -2.43 0.01
CA ASP A 90 15.89 -1.78 0.71
C ASP A 90 15.38 -0.83 1.80
N GLU A 91 16.26 -0.31 2.65
CA GLU A 91 15.91 0.63 3.72
C GLU A 91 15.14 1.86 3.24
N THR A 92 15.42 2.32 2.01
CA THR A 92 14.76 3.50 1.45
C THR A 92 13.31 3.17 1.10
N HIS A 93 13.06 1.99 0.53
CA HIS A 93 11.70 1.55 0.18
C HIS A 93 10.92 1.09 1.40
N LYS A 94 11.56 0.51 2.43
CA LYS A 94 10.93 0.22 3.73
C LYS A 94 10.42 1.49 4.39
N ARG A 95 11.24 2.55 4.44
CA ARG A 95 10.81 3.88 4.90
C ARG A 95 9.69 4.48 4.05
N ALA A 96 9.70 4.25 2.74
CA ALA A 96 8.62 4.71 1.86
C ALA A 96 7.31 3.99 2.15
N LEU A 97 7.35 2.66 2.29
CA LEU A 97 6.20 1.86 2.71
C LEU A 97 5.67 2.34 4.06
N ALA A 98 6.56 2.58 5.02
CA ALA A 98 6.17 3.04 6.35
C ALA A 98 5.41 4.37 6.31
N ARG A 99 5.95 5.37 5.60
CA ARG A 99 5.27 6.67 5.41
C ARG A 99 3.88 6.49 4.80
N VAL A 100 3.79 5.68 3.75
CA VAL A 100 2.53 5.40 3.04
C VAL A 100 1.49 4.76 3.95
N LEU A 101 1.88 3.77 4.76
CA LEU A 101 0.96 3.11 5.69
C LEU A 101 0.50 4.04 6.81
N THR A 102 1.39 4.89 7.32
CA THR A 102 1.04 5.94 8.28
C THR A 102 0.00 6.90 7.70
N SER A 103 0.21 7.41 6.49
CA SER A 103 -0.73 8.35 5.88
C SER A 103 -2.12 7.76 5.65
N LEU A 104 -2.22 6.45 5.39
CA LEU A 104 -3.50 5.77 5.17
C LEU A 104 -4.18 5.30 6.46
N SER A 105 -3.43 5.13 7.55
CA SER A 105 -4.00 4.81 8.87
C SER A 105 -4.50 6.05 9.60
N GLU A 106 -4.04 7.23 9.22
CA GLU A 106 -4.52 8.52 9.73
C GLU A 106 -5.89 8.88 9.15
N THR A 107 -6.71 9.56 9.96
CA THR A 107 -8.03 10.03 9.51
C THR A 107 -7.85 11.26 8.62
N SER A 108 -8.20 11.11 7.35
CA SER A 108 -8.27 12.23 6.39
C SER A 108 -9.70 12.77 6.27
N GLU A 109 -9.86 14.05 5.96
CA GLU A 109 -11.19 14.68 5.84
C GLU A 109 -12.09 13.89 4.86
N GLY A 110 -13.16 13.29 5.40
CA GLY A 110 -14.16 12.56 4.62
C GLY A 110 -13.91 11.06 4.42
N ARG A 111 -12.83 10.47 4.95
CA ARG A 111 -12.54 9.03 4.84
C ARG A 111 -12.24 8.41 6.21
N ALA A 112 -12.79 7.22 6.46
CA ALA A 112 -12.47 6.46 7.65
C ALA A 112 -11.02 5.93 7.58
N PRO A 113 -10.30 5.87 8.70
CA PRO A 113 -8.96 5.30 8.72
C PRO A 113 -8.97 3.83 8.31
N THR A 114 -7.97 3.40 7.56
CA THR A 114 -7.81 1.99 7.16
C THR A 114 -7.00 1.24 8.22
N GLN A 115 -7.53 0.13 8.73
CA GLN A 115 -6.77 -0.74 9.63
C GLN A 115 -5.79 -1.61 8.84
N PHE A 116 -4.50 -1.51 9.14
CA PHE A 116 -3.48 -2.39 8.53
C PHE A 116 -3.10 -3.53 9.47
N ILE A 117 -3.08 -4.76 8.94
CA ILE A 117 -2.51 -5.94 9.60
C ILE A 117 -1.31 -6.36 8.77
N MET A 118 -0.11 -6.24 9.34
CA MET A 118 1.13 -6.62 8.67
C MET A 118 1.67 -7.92 9.24
N ILE A 119 2.03 -8.84 8.36
CA ILE A 119 2.72 -10.08 8.68
C ILE A 119 4.11 -9.95 8.08
N THR A 120 5.15 -9.94 8.91
CA THR A 120 6.53 -9.88 8.43
C THR A 120 7.53 -10.46 9.43
N HIS A 121 8.66 -10.92 8.92
CA HIS A 121 9.85 -11.25 9.71
C HIS A 121 10.77 -10.04 9.96
N ASP A 122 10.54 -8.89 9.31
CA ASP A 122 11.32 -7.67 9.49
C ASP A 122 10.89 -6.93 10.77
N LYS A 123 11.77 -6.90 11.76
CA LYS A 123 11.49 -6.22 13.04
C LYS A 123 11.78 -4.73 13.00
N GLU A 124 12.62 -4.27 12.07
CA GLU A 124 13.07 -2.87 12.00
C GLU A 124 11.94 -1.97 11.50
N ILE A 125 11.05 -2.50 10.66
CA ILE A 125 9.88 -1.76 10.16
C ILE A 125 8.97 -1.27 11.31
N PHE A 126 8.99 -1.91 12.47
CA PHE A 126 8.21 -1.50 13.66
C PHE A 126 8.72 -0.20 14.29
N GLU A 127 9.95 0.21 14.00
CA GLU A 127 10.49 1.50 14.43
C GLU A 127 10.04 2.65 13.51
N GLU A 128 9.74 2.33 12.25
CA GLU A 128 9.39 3.30 11.21
C GLU A 128 7.87 3.52 11.07
N VAL A 129 7.06 2.52 11.44
CA VAL A 129 5.59 2.57 11.36
C VAL A 129 4.98 2.77 12.75
N PRO A 130 3.98 3.67 12.91
CA PRO A 130 3.16 3.72 14.12
C PRO A 130 2.34 2.43 14.21
N VAL A 131 2.83 1.47 14.98
CA VAL A 131 2.19 0.17 15.22
C VAL A 131 1.59 0.19 16.62
N GLU A 132 0.27 0.02 16.70
CA GLU A 132 -0.43 -0.01 17.99
C GLU A 132 -0.20 -1.33 18.74
N ARG A 133 -0.15 -2.46 18.02
CA ARG A 133 0.04 -3.80 18.60
C ARG A 133 0.98 -4.65 17.77
N VAL A 134 1.89 -5.35 18.45
CA VAL A 134 2.83 -6.28 17.82
C VAL A 134 2.65 -7.66 18.43
N TYR A 135 2.44 -8.66 17.57
CA TYR A 135 2.34 -10.06 17.96
C TYR A 135 3.53 -10.83 17.38
N MET A 136 4.25 -11.54 18.24
CA MET A 136 5.35 -12.43 17.86
C MET A 136 4.84 -13.86 17.73
N PHE A 137 5.22 -14.54 16.67
CA PHE A 137 4.89 -15.93 16.40
C PHE A 137 6.17 -16.77 16.42
N GLU A 138 6.29 -17.66 17.40
CA GLU A 138 7.49 -18.49 17.59
C GLU A 138 7.17 -19.99 17.48
N PRO A 139 7.97 -20.78 16.75
CA PRO A 139 7.78 -22.21 16.69
C PRO A 139 8.17 -22.88 18.02
N SER A 140 7.32 -23.77 18.53
CA SER A 140 7.61 -24.60 19.71
C SER A 140 7.34 -26.08 19.42
N LYS A 141 7.76 -26.95 20.35
CA LYS A 141 7.50 -28.41 20.27
C LYS A 141 6.01 -28.77 20.15
N ASN A 142 5.12 -27.92 20.65
CA ASN A 142 3.67 -28.16 20.68
C ASN A 142 2.89 -27.29 19.67
N GLY A 143 3.59 -26.65 18.72
CA GLY A 143 3.00 -25.72 17.74
C GLY A 143 3.49 -24.29 17.91
N THR A 144 2.85 -23.35 17.23
CA THR A 144 3.23 -21.93 17.27
C THR A 144 2.74 -21.29 18.56
N VAL A 145 3.65 -20.64 19.29
CA VAL A 145 3.33 -19.80 20.44
C VAL A 145 3.19 -18.37 19.95
N VAL A 146 2.12 -17.69 20.38
CA VAL A 146 1.86 -16.28 20.07
C VAL A 146 1.98 -15.46 21.34
N SER A 147 2.79 -14.42 21.31
CA SER A 147 2.96 -13.47 22.43
C SER A 147 2.77 -12.04 21.93
N GLU A 148 2.13 -11.20 22.74
CA GLU A 148 2.05 -9.77 22.47
C GLU A 148 3.30 -9.09 23.01
N ILE A 149 3.96 -8.29 22.18
CA ILE A 149 5.10 -7.46 22.59
C ILE A 149 4.55 -6.12 23.06
N THR A 150 4.48 -5.90 24.36
CA THR A 150 4.22 -4.58 24.94
C THR A 150 5.44 -3.68 24.71
N ARG A 151 5.25 -2.58 23.98
CA ARG A 151 6.23 -1.48 23.95
C ARG A 151 6.02 -0.65 25.22
N ASP A 152 7.06 -0.49 26.02
CA ASP A 152 7.08 0.56 27.03
C ASP A 152 7.13 1.91 26.28
N ALA A 153 6.22 2.81 26.67
CA ALA A 153 5.95 4.09 25.99
C ALA A 153 7.14 5.08 26.00
#